data_AF-A0A6P7L2L4-F1
#
_entry.id   AF-A0A6P7L2L4-F1
#
_cell.length_a   1.000
_cell.length_b   1.000
_cell.length_c   1.000
_cell.angle_alpha   90.00
_cell.angle_beta   90.00
_cell.angle_gamma   90.00
#
_symmetry.space_group_name_H-M   'P 1'
#
loop_
_entity.id
_entity.type
_entity.pdbx_description
1 polymer ?
#
loop_
_entity_poly.entity_id
_entity_poly.type
_entity_poly.pdbx_seq_one_letter_code
_entity_poly.pdbx_strand_id
1 'polypeptide(L)'
;MKLWKSTTFAFVLCGAALSVLLLRHTGTVGPFKAKTRRSHATSEPPAAAATSSAPRLTLHRRTRSADDMSSLLSEFSMMFQSFTEGELQRVLETLLDRRRRRSRRLEENPGRRTKRARRPKPCSLRELELTVSELGLGYDSDETVMLRYCSGKCAAQRHNYDIAMQHMARAGFRKRGRKDKVSNGPCCRPTAFEKDFSFLDNRSRYHTIHNVSAKHCGCV
;
A
#
# COMPACT_ATOMS: atom_id res chain seq x y z
N MET A 1 50.22 -24.20 -21.72
CA MET A 1 48.80 -23.83 -21.49
C MET A 1 48.26 -24.44 -20.18
N LYS A 2 48.70 -24.00 -18.99
CA LYS A 2 48.17 -24.52 -17.69
C LYS A 2 48.22 -23.50 -16.53
N LEU A 3 48.09 -22.19 -16.78
CA LEU A 3 48.20 -21.16 -15.72
C LEU A 3 46.87 -20.52 -15.28
N TRP A 4 45.82 -20.62 -16.10
CA TRP A 4 44.47 -20.12 -15.80
C TRP A 4 43.66 -20.87 -14.73
N LYS A 5 44.08 -22.06 -14.28
CA LYS A 5 43.35 -22.81 -13.23
C LYS A 5 43.70 -22.34 -11.81
N SER A 6 44.83 -21.67 -11.62
CA SER A 6 45.27 -21.21 -10.29
C SER A 6 44.53 -19.94 -9.86
N THR A 7 44.20 -19.08 -10.81
CA THR A 7 43.52 -17.80 -10.56
C THR A 7 42.10 -17.99 -10.02
N THR A 8 41.34 -18.99 -10.51
CA THR A 8 39.98 -19.25 -10.02
C THR A 8 39.94 -19.71 -8.56
N PHE A 9 40.89 -20.53 -8.11
CA PHE A 9 40.96 -20.94 -6.70
C PHE A 9 41.32 -19.76 -5.77
N ALA A 10 42.19 -18.85 -6.21
CA ALA A 10 42.54 -17.66 -5.45
C ALA A 10 41.35 -16.70 -5.26
N PHE A 11 40.51 -16.50 -6.29
CA PHE A 11 39.32 -15.64 -6.18
C PHE A 11 38.23 -16.23 -5.28
N VAL A 12 38.04 -17.56 -5.30
CA VAL A 12 37.05 -18.24 -4.43
C VAL A 12 37.47 -18.16 -2.96
N LEU A 13 38.76 -18.36 -2.65
CA LEU A 13 39.28 -18.23 -1.29
C LEU A 13 39.23 -16.80 -0.76
N CYS A 14 39.50 -15.80 -1.62
CA CYS A 14 39.42 -14.39 -1.24
C CYS A 14 37.97 -13.93 -0.99
N GLY A 15 37.01 -14.42 -1.80
CA GLY A 15 35.58 -14.14 -1.61
C GLY A 15 35.01 -14.71 -0.30
N ALA A 16 35.46 -15.90 0.12
CA ALA A 16 35.05 -16.51 1.39
C ALA A 16 35.64 -15.79 2.62
N ALA A 17 36.86 -15.24 2.52
CA ALA A 17 37.46 -14.47 3.61
C ALA A 17 36.76 -13.11 3.80
N LEU A 18 36.40 -12.44 2.70
CA LEU A 18 35.67 -11.16 2.74
C LEU A 18 34.25 -11.30 3.29
N SER A 19 33.55 -12.39 3.00
CA SER A 19 32.21 -12.63 3.56
C SER A 19 32.26 -12.85 5.07
N VAL A 20 33.23 -13.60 5.59
CA VAL A 20 33.42 -13.79 7.04
C VAL A 20 33.80 -12.50 7.75
N LEU A 21 34.61 -11.64 7.12
CA LEU A 21 34.97 -10.33 7.68
C LEU A 21 33.77 -9.36 7.73
N LEU A 22 32.91 -9.36 6.70
CA LEU A 22 31.70 -8.52 6.68
C LEU A 22 30.64 -8.98 7.70
N LEU A 23 30.51 -10.30 7.95
CA LEU A 23 29.62 -10.81 9.01
C LEU A 23 30.15 -10.49 10.42
N ARG A 24 31.48 -10.41 10.62
CA ARG A 24 32.06 -10.02 11.91
C ARG A 24 31.95 -8.52 12.18
N HIS A 25 31.96 -7.67 11.15
CA HIS A 25 31.91 -6.21 11.31
C HIS A 25 30.48 -5.65 11.47
N THR A 26 29.44 -6.45 11.25
CA THR A 26 28.03 -6.07 11.47
C THR A 26 27.49 -6.51 12.83
N GLY A 27 28.31 -7.18 13.65
CA GLY A 27 27.97 -7.72 14.97
C GLY A 27 28.27 -6.81 16.16
N THR A 28 28.17 -5.48 16.05
CA THR A 28 28.27 -4.55 17.19
C THR A 28 27.26 -3.40 17.10
N VAL A 29 25.97 -3.72 17.08
CA VAL A 29 24.93 -2.76 17.50
C VAL A 29 24.24 -3.35 18.72
N GLY A 30 24.77 -2.98 19.89
CA GLY A 30 24.17 -3.32 21.18
C GLY A 30 22.75 -2.74 21.30
N PRO A 31 21.89 -3.34 22.13
CA PRO A 31 20.54 -2.84 22.30
C PRO A 31 20.57 -1.48 23.00
N PHE A 32 20.14 -0.43 22.29
CA PHE A 32 19.84 0.88 22.87
C PHE A 32 18.73 0.71 23.93
N LYS A 33 19.12 0.67 25.21
CA LYS A 33 18.20 0.89 26.34
C LYS A 33 17.72 2.34 26.29
N ALA A 34 16.47 2.54 25.85
CA ALA A 34 15.78 3.82 25.99
C ALA A 34 15.54 4.12 27.48
N LYS A 35 16.37 4.99 28.05
CA LYS A 35 16.24 5.53 29.40
C LYS A 35 15.16 6.61 29.38
N THR A 36 13.93 6.26 29.73
CA THR A 36 12.85 7.24 29.90
C THR A 36 13.11 8.04 31.18
N ARG A 37 13.59 9.27 30.99
CA ARG A 37 13.73 10.32 32.00
C ARG A 37 12.32 10.75 32.42
N ARG A 38 11.89 10.48 33.66
CA ARG A 38 10.73 11.17 34.27
C ARG A 38 11.25 12.12 35.34
N SER A 39 11.07 13.41 35.08
CA SER A 39 11.30 14.49 36.04
C SER A 39 10.06 14.68 36.92
N HIS A 40 10.31 14.95 38.19
CA HIS A 40 9.36 15.33 39.24
C HIS A 40 8.50 16.56 38.94
N ALA A 41 7.26 16.56 39.44
CA ALA A 41 6.55 17.64 40.16
C ALA A 41 5.10 17.15 40.44
N THR A 42 4.77 16.67 41.65
CA THR A 42 4.18 17.38 42.82
C THR A 42 2.74 17.86 42.62
N SER A 43 1.77 17.19 43.26
CA SER A 43 0.69 17.79 44.10
C SER A 43 -0.36 16.73 44.52
N GLU A 44 -0.42 16.41 45.81
CA GLU A 44 -1.61 15.93 46.55
C GLU A 44 -2.59 17.10 46.81
N PRO A 45 -3.79 16.98 47.47
CA PRO A 45 -4.59 15.85 48.02
C PRO A 45 -6.10 15.97 47.58
N PRO A 46 -7.18 15.52 48.31
CA PRO A 46 -7.39 14.43 49.28
C PRO A 46 -8.51 13.43 48.86
N ALA A 47 -8.76 12.47 49.77
CA ALA A 47 -9.69 11.34 49.72
C ALA A 47 -11.19 11.66 49.56
N ALA A 48 -11.92 10.73 48.94
CA ALA A 48 -13.23 10.25 49.40
C ALA A 48 -13.63 8.98 48.62
N ALA A 49 -14.06 7.96 49.36
CA ALA A 49 -14.62 6.73 48.83
C ALA A 49 -16.06 6.95 48.34
N ALA A 50 -16.41 6.43 47.17
CA ALA A 50 -17.77 5.98 46.86
C ALA A 50 -17.79 5.06 45.64
N THR A 51 -18.48 3.96 45.84
CA THR A 51 -18.71 2.81 44.97
C THR A 51 -19.59 3.18 43.77
N SER A 52 -19.18 2.86 42.54
CA SER A 52 -20.10 2.53 41.45
C SER A 52 -19.38 1.83 40.30
N SER A 53 -19.70 0.56 40.13
CA SER A 53 -19.30 -0.32 39.04
C SER A 53 -19.94 0.11 37.71
N ALA A 54 -19.13 0.53 36.75
CA ALA A 54 -19.49 0.53 35.33
C ALA A 54 -18.21 0.38 34.48
N PRO A 55 -18.05 -0.68 33.67
CA PRO A 55 -16.86 -0.81 32.84
C PRO A 55 -16.97 0.14 31.65
N ARG A 56 -16.11 1.17 31.63
CA ARG A 56 -15.82 1.97 30.43
C ARG A 56 -15.30 1.04 29.34
N LEU A 57 -15.99 0.97 28.21
CA LEU A 57 -15.53 0.31 27.00
C LEU A 57 -14.31 1.04 26.42
N THR A 58 -13.14 0.78 26.98
CA THR A 58 -11.87 1.05 26.32
C THR A 58 -11.76 0.08 25.14
N LEU A 59 -11.90 0.59 23.92
CA LEU A 59 -11.56 -0.17 22.71
C LEU A 59 -10.03 -0.26 22.59
N HIS A 60 -9.41 -0.97 23.53
CA HIS A 60 -8.04 -1.41 23.39
C HIS A 60 -8.02 -2.41 22.25
N ARG A 61 -7.31 -2.07 21.18
CA ARG A 61 -6.88 -3.05 20.19
C ARG A 61 -5.95 -4.02 20.90
N ARG A 62 -6.53 -5.06 21.49
CA ARG A 62 -5.80 -6.17 22.12
C ARG A 62 -4.89 -6.76 21.04
N THR A 63 -3.59 -6.49 21.16
CA THR A 63 -2.57 -7.35 20.57
C THR A 63 -2.85 -8.74 21.12
N ARG A 64 -3.21 -9.67 20.24
CA ARG A 64 -3.43 -11.07 20.62
C ARG A 64 -2.13 -11.57 21.24
N SER A 65 -2.15 -11.85 22.54
CA SER A 65 -1.06 -12.62 23.16
C SER A 65 -1.00 -13.98 22.47
N ALA A 66 0.19 -14.42 22.09
CA ALA A 66 0.41 -15.74 21.51
C ALA A 66 0.42 -16.84 22.57
N ASP A 67 0.44 -16.48 23.86
CA ASP A 67 0.49 -17.42 24.99
C ASP A 67 -0.80 -18.24 25.12
N ASP A 68 -1.91 -17.76 24.55
CA ASP A 68 -3.23 -18.41 24.54
C ASP A 68 -3.49 -19.22 23.25
N MET A 69 -2.43 -19.58 22.52
CA MET A 69 -2.57 -20.46 21.34
C MET A 69 -2.42 -21.94 21.70
N SER A 70 -1.71 -22.27 22.77
CA SER A 70 -1.53 -23.66 23.23
C SER A 70 -2.80 -24.22 23.87
N SER A 71 -3.52 -23.41 24.66
CA SER A 71 -4.84 -23.70 25.24
C SER A 71 -5.86 -24.02 24.14
N LEU A 72 -5.96 -23.14 23.15
CA LEU A 72 -6.87 -23.30 22.01
C LEU A 72 -6.49 -24.52 21.16
N LEU A 73 -5.20 -24.75 20.89
CA LEU A 73 -4.78 -25.95 20.16
C LEU A 73 -5.11 -27.24 20.93
N SER A 74 -5.02 -27.22 22.26
CA SER A 74 -5.45 -28.34 23.09
C SER A 74 -6.97 -28.55 23.05
N GLU A 75 -7.77 -27.48 23.12
CA GLU A 75 -9.22 -27.53 22.99
C GLU A 75 -9.65 -28.04 21.60
N PHE A 76 -8.97 -27.59 20.54
CA PHE A 76 -9.16 -28.12 19.19
C PHE A 76 -8.75 -29.60 19.08
N SER A 77 -7.68 -30.02 19.77
CA SER A 77 -7.23 -31.42 19.75
C SER A 77 -8.27 -32.38 20.34
N MET A 78 -8.99 -31.96 21.40
CA MET A 78 -10.05 -32.77 22.03
C MET A 78 -11.22 -33.03 21.07
N MET A 79 -11.51 -32.11 20.15
CA MET A 79 -12.56 -32.30 19.14
C MET A 79 -12.21 -33.31 18.04
N PHE A 80 -10.92 -33.62 17.84
CA PHE A 80 -10.46 -34.58 16.83
C PHE A 80 -10.19 -35.98 17.41
N GLN A 81 -10.30 -36.17 18.72
CA GLN A 81 -10.06 -37.47 19.38
C GLN A 81 -11.11 -38.53 19.03
N SER A 82 -12.32 -38.11 18.62
CA SER A 82 -13.40 -39.03 18.22
C SER A 82 -13.36 -39.42 16.75
N PHE A 83 -12.43 -38.88 15.95
CA PHE A 83 -12.36 -39.17 14.52
C PHE A 83 -11.64 -40.49 14.31
N THR A 84 -12.26 -41.38 13.54
CA THR A 84 -11.58 -42.57 13.03
C THR A 84 -10.52 -42.15 12.00
N GLU A 85 -9.48 -42.97 11.79
CA GLU A 85 -8.39 -42.68 10.85
C GLU A 85 -8.89 -42.32 9.44
N GLY A 86 -9.96 -42.98 8.98
CA GLY A 86 -10.60 -42.73 7.69
C GLY A 86 -11.38 -41.40 7.62
N GLU A 87 -11.89 -40.88 8.73
CA GLU A 87 -12.56 -39.57 8.77
C GLU A 87 -11.54 -38.43 8.77
N LEU A 88 -10.43 -38.60 9.49
CA LEU A 88 -9.32 -37.64 9.49
C LEU A 88 -8.69 -37.52 8.10
N GLN A 89 -8.49 -38.64 7.40
CA GLN A 89 -8.00 -38.64 6.02
C GLN A 89 -8.91 -37.86 5.08
N ARG A 90 -10.24 -38.03 5.18
CA ARG A 90 -11.21 -37.26 4.38
C ARG A 90 -11.14 -35.76 4.68
N VAL A 91 -11.02 -35.37 5.95
CA VAL A 91 -10.86 -33.95 6.31
C VAL A 91 -9.57 -33.39 5.72
N LEU A 92 -8.45 -34.12 5.82
CA LEU A 92 -7.19 -33.70 5.24
C LEU A 92 -7.28 -33.54 3.72
N GLU A 93 -7.89 -34.51 3.03
CA GLU A 93 -8.14 -34.45 1.59
C GLU A 93 -8.98 -33.23 1.20
N THR A 94 -10.09 -32.97 1.90
CA THR A 94 -10.92 -31.79 1.62
C THR A 94 -10.17 -30.47 1.87
N LEU A 95 -9.30 -30.40 2.88
CA LEU A 95 -8.47 -29.23 3.15
C LEU A 95 -7.39 -29.04 2.07
N LEU A 96 -6.75 -30.12 1.63
CA LEU A 96 -5.77 -30.10 0.55
C LEU A 96 -6.42 -29.70 -0.78
N ASP A 97 -7.61 -30.21 -1.09
CA ASP A 97 -8.37 -29.82 -2.27
C ASP A 97 -8.82 -28.36 -2.21
N ARG A 98 -9.25 -27.88 -1.03
CA ARG A 98 -9.58 -26.47 -0.84
C ARG A 98 -8.35 -25.57 -1.01
N ARG A 99 -7.17 -26.02 -0.57
CA ARG A 99 -5.89 -25.34 -0.80
C ARG A 99 -5.53 -25.32 -2.29
N ARG A 100 -5.64 -26.45 -2.99
CA ARG A 100 -5.39 -26.56 -4.44
C ARG A 100 -6.31 -25.64 -5.24
N ARG A 101 -7.62 -25.63 -4.93
CA ARG A 101 -8.60 -24.71 -5.55
C ARG A 101 -8.26 -23.24 -5.29
N ARG A 102 -7.79 -22.91 -4.07
CA ARG A 102 -7.36 -21.56 -3.73
C ARG A 102 -6.11 -21.15 -4.50
N SER A 103 -5.13 -22.05 -4.65
CA SER A 103 -3.91 -21.82 -5.43
C SER A 103 -4.23 -21.63 -6.91
N ARG A 104 -5.09 -22.46 -7.51
CA ARG A 104 -5.54 -22.27 -8.91
C ARG A 104 -6.21 -20.91 -9.12
N ARG A 105 -7.09 -20.48 -8.21
CA ARG A 105 -7.71 -19.14 -8.26
C ARG A 105 -6.71 -17.99 -8.08
N LEU A 106 -5.59 -18.22 -7.39
CA LEU A 106 -4.52 -17.24 -7.21
C LEU A 106 -3.64 -17.13 -8.47
N GLU A 107 -3.37 -18.26 -9.13
CA GLU A 107 -2.65 -18.34 -10.42
C GLU A 107 -3.49 -17.76 -11.56
N GLU A 108 -4.78 -18.09 -11.65
CA GLU A 108 -5.69 -17.57 -12.68
C GLU A 108 -6.07 -16.09 -12.48
N ASN A 109 -5.89 -15.55 -11.27
CA ASN A 109 -6.32 -14.20 -10.95
C ASN A 109 -5.42 -13.51 -9.89
N PRO A 110 -4.14 -13.27 -10.19
CA PRO A 110 -3.19 -12.65 -9.26
C PRO A 110 -3.59 -11.23 -8.82
N GLY A 111 -4.55 -10.61 -9.52
CA GLY A 111 -5.05 -9.25 -9.25
C GLY A 111 -6.05 -9.12 -8.10
N ARG A 112 -6.67 -10.20 -7.61
CA ARG A 112 -7.85 -10.07 -6.72
C ARG A 112 -7.51 -9.90 -5.22
N ARG A 113 -6.31 -10.27 -4.77
CA ARG A 113 -5.90 -10.17 -3.34
C ARG A 113 -4.95 -9.00 -3.02
N THR A 114 -4.52 -8.21 -4.00
CA THR A 114 -3.45 -7.20 -3.81
C THR A 114 -3.91 -5.75 -3.83
N LYS A 115 -5.22 -5.47 -3.84
CA LYS A 115 -5.74 -4.08 -3.80
C LYS A 115 -5.21 -3.23 -2.63
N ARG A 116 -4.79 -3.85 -1.51
CA ARG A 116 -4.24 -3.15 -0.33
C ARG A 116 -2.72 -2.91 -0.34
N ALA A 117 -1.98 -3.45 -1.32
CA ALA A 117 -0.51 -3.37 -1.34
C ALA A 117 0.09 -2.76 -2.61
N ARG A 118 -0.73 -2.17 -3.51
CA ARG A 118 -0.17 -1.39 -4.62
C ARG A 118 0.38 -0.08 -4.05
N ARG A 119 1.71 0.06 -4.05
CA ARG A 119 2.40 1.31 -3.72
C ARG A 119 1.78 2.44 -4.57
N PRO A 120 1.56 3.63 -3.99
CA PRO A 120 1.04 4.75 -4.76
C PRO A 120 2.00 5.05 -5.92
N LYS A 121 1.50 5.01 -7.15
CA LYS A 121 2.28 5.35 -8.33
C LYS A 121 2.57 6.87 -8.33
N PRO A 122 3.78 7.31 -8.71
CA PRO A 122 4.06 8.72 -8.88
C PRO A 122 3.21 9.33 -10.00
N CYS A 123 3.13 10.66 -10.06
CA CYS A 123 2.49 11.36 -11.17
C CYS A 123 3.15 10.95 -12.49
N SER A 124 2.35 10.40 -13.40
CA SER A 124 2.82 9.93 -14.70
C SER A 124 1.73 10.05 -15.75
N LEU A 125 2.13 10.04 -17.01
CA LEU A 125 1.22 9.91 -18.14
C LEU A 125 0.64 8.49 -18.20
N ARG A 126 -0.61 8.39 -18.61
CA ARG A 126 -1.35 7.16 -18.86
C ARG A 126 -2.07 7.28 -20.19
N GLU A 127 -2.37 6.14 -20.77
CA GLU A 127 -3.06 6.04 -22.06
C GLU A 127 -4.32 5.19 -21.85
N LEU A 128 -5.39 5.55 -22.55
CA LEU A 128 -6.66 4.84 -22.58
C LEU A 128 -7.21 4.95 -24.01
N GLU A 129 -7.55 3.82 -24.60
CA GLU A 129 -8.26 3.77 -25.86
C GLU A 129 -9.77 3.85 -25.60
N LEU A 130 -10.46 4.74 -26.32
CA LEU A 130 -11.90 4.97 -26.22
C LEU A 130 -12.44 5.56 -27.53
N THR A 131 -13.76 5.58 -27.71
CA THR A 131 -14.39 6.25 -28.87
C THR A 131 -14.53 7.76 -28.65
N VAL A 132 -14.72 8.53 -29.72
CA VAL A 132 -14.96 9.98 -29.60
C VAL A 132 -16.26 10.28 -28.84
N SER A 133 -17.29 9.46 -29.00
CA SER A 133 -18.56 9.59 -28.24
C SER A 133 -18.36 9.42 -26.73
N GLU A 134 -17.44 8.54 -26.30
CA GLU A 134 -17.12 8.31 -24.88
C GLU A 134 -16.38 9.48 -24.20
N LEU A 135 -15.81 10.41 -24.98
CA LEU A 135 -15.20 11.63 -24.42
C LEU A 135 -16.23 12.56 -23.75
N GLY A 136 -17.53 12.40 -24.07
CA GLY A 136 -18.60 13.20 -23.48
C GLY A 136 -18.60 14.67 -23.91
N LEU A 137 -18.02 14.98 -25.07
CA LEU A 137 -17.95 16.33 -25.65
C LEU A 137 -19.17 16.67 -26.52
N GLY A 138 -20.13 15.74 -26.65
CA GLY A 138 -21.37 15.94 -27.42
C GLY A 138 -21.27 15.60 -28.92
N TYR A 139 -20.18 14.96 -29.34
CA TYR A 139 -20.01 14.43 -30.70
C TYR A 139 -20.46 12.97 -30.79
N ASP A 140 -20.98 12.58 -31.94
CA ASP A 140 -21.53 11.24 -32.18
C ASP A 140 -20.72 10.57 -33.31
N SER A 141 -19.58 10.01 -32.92
CA SER A 141 -18.62 9.36 -33.81
C SER A 141 -18.12 8.06 -33.20
N ASP A 142 -18.01 7.03 -34.04
CA ASP A 142 -17.49 5.71 -33.71
C ASP A 142 -15.95 5.62 -33.88
N GLU A 143 -15.28 6.73 -34.21
CA GLU A 143 -13.83 6.76 -34.36
C GLU A 143 -13.13 6.51 -33.02
N THR A 144 -12.12 5.62 -33.01
CA THR A 144 -11.35 5.28 -31.81
C THR A 144 -10.13 6.18 -31.65
N VAL A 145 -9.87 6.60 -30.42
CA VAL A 145 -8.81 7.54 -30.08
C VAL A 145 -8.02 7.08 -28.87
N MET A 146 -6.72 7.36 -28.88
CA MET A 146 -5.83 7.11 -27.75
C MET A 146 -5.76 8.36 -26.86
N LEU A 147 -6.57 8.40 -25.80
CA LEU A 147 -6.56 9.49 -24.84
C LEU A 147 -5.37 9.34 -23.88
N ARG A 148 -4.48 10.33 -23.87
CA ARG A 148 -3.45 10.44 -22.85
C ARG A 148 -3.91 11.32 -21.70
N TYR A 149 -3.75 10.84 -20.46
CA TYR A 149 -4.20 11.55 -19.26
C TYR A 149 -3.21 11.44 -18.10
N CYS A 150 -3.26 12.41 -17.19
CA CYS A 150 -2.36 12.48 -16.04
C CYS A 150 -2.99 11.83 -14.81
N SER A 151 -2.24 10.92 -14.17
CA SER A 151 -2.66 10.31 -12.90
C SER A 151 -1.47 9.96 -12.02
N GLY A 152 -1.72 9.93 -10.72
CA GLY A 152 -0.72 9.54 -9.72
C GLY A 152 -0.66 10.51 -8.55
N LYS A 153 0.31 10.30 -7.67
CA LYS A 153 0.53 11.14 -6.48
C LYS A 153 1.79 11.98 -6.60
N CYS A 154 1.71 13.20 -6.09
CA CYS A 154 2.80 14.17 -6.04
C CYS A 154 3.39 14.28 -4.62
N ALA A 155 3.86 13.16 -4.07
CA ALA A 155 4.42 13.15 -2.72
C ALA A 155 5.80 13.83 -2.63
N ALA A 156 6.57 13.82 -3.73
CA ALA A 156 7.94 14.33 -3.77
C ALA A 156 8.04 15.86 -3.86
N GLN A 157 7.04 16.53 -4.46
CA GLN A 157 7.05 17.99 -4.65
C GLN A 157 6.19 18.73 -3.61
N ARG A 158 6.16 18.24 -2.36
CA ARG A 158 5.41 18.91 -1.29
C ARG A 158 6.20 20.09 -0.73
N HIS A 159 5.53 21.23 -0.62
CA HIS A 159 6.09 22.43 0.01
C HIS A 159 5.59 22.59 1.46
N ASN A 160 6.20 23.53 2.21
CA ASN A 160 5.78 23.85 3.58
C ASN A 160 4.30 24.25 3.67
N TYR A 161 3.80 24.93 2.64
CA TYR A 161 2.38 25.26 2.52
C TYR A 161 1.49 24.00 2.56
N ASP A 162 1.83 22.95 1.81
CA ASP A 162 1.06 21.71 1.76
C ASP A 162 1.04 20.97 3.10
N ILE A 163 2.17 21.02 3.82
CA ILE A 163 2.29 20.44 5.16
C ILE A 163 1.38 21.20 6.13
N ALA A 164 1.43 22.54 6.10
CA ALA A 164 0.57 23.39 6.91
C ALA A 164 -0.92 23.17 6.57
N MET A 165 -1.28 23.14 5.29
CA MET A 165 -2.67 22.91 4.85
C MET A 165 -3.14 21.51 5.22
N GLN A 166 -2.30 20.49 5.13
CA GLN A 166 -2.63 19.15 5.61
C GLN A 166 -2.94 19.13 7.11
N HIS A 167 -2.17 19.85 7.93
CA HIS A 167 -2.45 20.01 9.36
C HIS A 167 -3.74 20.79 9.60
N MET A 168 -3.93 21.91 8.89
CA MET A 168 -5.12 22.76 9.01
C MET A 168 -6.41 22.06 8.56
N ALA A 169 -6.38 21.26 7.49
CA ALA A 169 -7.50 20.44 7.05
C ALA A 169 -7.90 19.37 8.07
N ARG A 170 -6.92 18.81 8.81
CA ARG A 170 -7.17 17.82 9.86
C ARG A 170 -7.73 18.44 11.14
N ALA A 171 -7.09 19.50 11.62
CA ALA A 171 -7.31 20.01 12.98
C ALA A 171 -7.69 21.49 13.06
N GLY A 172 -7.35 22.30 12.05
CA GLY A 172 -7.53 23.76 12.09
C GLY A 172 -8.91 24.22 11.62
N PHE A 173 -9.26 23.95 10.37
CA PHE A 173 -10.48 24.48 9.74
C PHE A 173 -11.76 23.97 10.41
N ARG A 174 -11.79 22.68 10.78
CA ARG A 174 -12.92 22.07 11.49
C ARG A 174 -13.22 22.74 12.82
N LYS A 175 -12.18 23.10 13.59
CA LYS A 175 -12.34 23.80 14.88
C LYS A 175 -12.84 25.24 14.72
N ARG A 176 -12.60 25.84 13.55
CA ARG A 176 -13.03 27.21 13.22
C ARG A 176 -14.33 27.25 12.42
N GLY A 177 -15.08 26.14 12.35
CA GLY A 177 -16.36 26.06 11.64
C GLY A 177 -16.26 26.11 10.12
N ARG A 178 -15.06 26.11 9.53
CA ARG A 178 -14.88 26.07 8.06
C ARG A 178 -14.96 24.63 7.56
N LYS A 179 -15.88 24.38 6.62
CA LYS A 179 -16.16 23.05 6.05
C LYS A 179 -15.55 22.81 4.68
N ASP A 180 -14.93 23.82 4.07
CA ASP A 180 -14.36 23.70 2.73
C ASP A 180 -13.23 22.68 2.70
N LYS A 181 -13.26 21.82 1.68
CA LYS A 181 -12.22 20.83 1.44
C LYS A 181 -11.06 21.51 0.73
N VAL A 182 -10.03 21.86 1.51
CA VAL A 182 -8.78 22.40 0.97
C VAL A 182 -7.92 21.24 0.44
N SER A 183 -7.27 21.44 -0.72
CA SER A 183 -6.30 20.47 -1.24
C SER A 183 -5.11 20.37 -0.28
N ASN A 184 -4.67 19.14 0.00
CA ASN A 184 -3.60 18.85 0.96
C ASN A 184 -2.25 18.57 0.28
N GLY A 185 -2.07 19.08 -0.94
CA GLY A 185 -0.87 18.91 -1.73
C GLY A 185 -1.08 19.23 -3.21
N PRO A 186 0.02 19.21 -3.99
CA PRO A 186 -0.02 19.41 -5.43
C PRO A 186 -0.80 18.28 -6.12
N CYS A 187 -1.50 18.66 -7.19
CA CYS A 187 -2.28 17.78 -8.03
C CYS A 187 -1.45 17.36 -9.26
N CYS A 188 -1.65 16.12 -9.72
CA CYS A 188 -1.07 15.67 -10.98
C CYS A 188 -1.92 16.21 -12.13
N ARG A 189 -1.42 17.20 -12.88
CA ARG A 189 -2.14 17.85 -13.99
C ARG A 189 -1.29 17.84 -15.27
N PRO A 190 -1.93 17.97 -16.45
CA PRO A 190 -1.22 18.17 -17.70
C PRO A 190 -0.42 19.48 -17.67
N THR A 191 0.84 19.43 -18.08
CA THR A 191 1.69 20.62 -18.30
C THR A 191 1.77 21.00 -19.77
N ALA A 192 1.47 20.05 -20.66
CA ALA A 192 1.38 20.26 -22.10
C ALA A 192 0.31 19.34 -22.67
N PHE A 193 -0.33 19.77 -23.75
CA PHE A 193 -1.30 18.98 -24.50
C PHE A 193 -0.69 18.51 -25.82
N GLU A 194 -1.28 17.47 -26.39
CA GLU A 194 -0.94 16.99 -27.72
C GLU A 194 -1.48 17.93 -28.80
N LYS A 195 -1.11 17.64 -30.05
CA LYS A 195 -1.66 18.35 -31.20
C LYS A 195 -3.16 18.10 -31.32
N ASP A 196 -3.79 18.99 -32.06
CA ASP A 196 -5.21 18.96 -32.33
C ASP A 196 -5.61 17.64 -32.98
N PHE A 197 -6.70 17.09 -32.48
CA PHE A 197 -7.24 15.83 -32.95
C PHE A 197 -8.45 16.11 -33.84
N SER A 198 -8.42 15.60 -35.07
CA SER A 198 -9.53 15.73 -36.03
C SER A 198 -10.14 14.37 -36.32
N PHE A 199 -11.46 14.30 -36.31
CA PHE A 199 -12.22 13.08 -36.54
C PHE A 199 -13.42 13.34 -37.46
N LEU A 200 -14.00 12.27 -37.96
CA LEU A 200 -15.21 12.30 -38.78
C LEU A 200 -16.42 11.87 -37.95
N ASP A 201 -17.45 12.71 -37.91
CA ASP A 201 -18.72 12.41 -37.25
C ASP A 201 -19.57 11.41 -38.06
N ASN A 202 -20.56 10.78 -37.44
CA ASN A 202 -21.50 9.87 -38.12
C ASN A 202 -22.30 10.56 -39.24
N ARG A 203 -22.37 11.91 -39.22
CA ARG A 203 -22.94 12.74 -40.28
C ARG A 203 -21.95 13.12 -41.38
N SER A 204 -20.78 12.47 -41.42
CA SER A 204 -19.69 12.73 -42.37
C SER A 204 -19.18 14.18 -42.33
N ARG A 205 -19.15 14.79 -41.14
CA ARG A 205 -18.61 16.14 -40.93
C ARG A 205 -17.30 16.05 -40.16
N TYR A 206 -16.29 16.78 -40.63
CA TYR A 206 -15.02 16.87 -39.93
C TYR A 206 -15.13 17.84 -38.75
N HIS A 207 -14.61 17.40 -37.61
CA HIS A 207 -14.48 18.23 -36.43
C HIS A 207 -13.05 18.14 -35.90
N THR A 208 -12.56 19.24 -35.36
CA THR A 208 -11.23 19.35 -34.74
C THR A 208 -11.40 19.80 -33.30
N ILE A 209 -10.77 19.08 -32.37
CA ILE A 209 -10.80 19.39 -30.94
C ILE A 209 -9.38 19.64 -30.45
N HIS A 210 -9.25 20.70 -29.67
CA HIS A 210 -8.00 21.17 -29.08
C HIS A 210 -7.92 20.77 -27.60
N ASN A 211 -6.70 20.57 -27.09
CA ASN A 211 -6.40 20.40 -25.65
C ASN A 211 -7.14 19.25 -24.94
N VAL A 212 -7.43 18.15 -25.63
CA VAL A 212 -8.11 16.98 -25.04
C VAL A 212 -7.11 15.98 -24.45
N SER A 213 -6.06 15.66 -25.20
CA SER A 213 -5.05 14.66 -24.82
C SER A 213 -3.82 15.33 -24.20
N ALA A 214 -3.33 14.79 -23.08
CA ALA A 214 -2.15 15.29 -22.38
C ALA A 214 -0.86 14.76 -23.02
N LYS A 215 0.12 15.65 -23.23
CA LYS A 215 1.47 15.26 -23.71
C LYS A 215 2.43 15.01 -22.55
N HIS A 216 2.40 15.87 -21.53
CA HIS A 216 3.26 15.78 -20.36
C HIS A 216 2.46 16.01 -19.08
N CYS A 217 2.89 15.37 -18.00
CA CYS A 217 2.29 15.49 -16.67
C CYS A 217 3.27 16.11 -15.69
N GLY A 218 2.76 16.97 -14.81
CA GLY A 218 3.52 17.60 -13.74
C GLY A 218 2.72 17.69 -12.45
N CYS A 219 3.44 17.97 -11.37
CA CYS A 219 2.86 18.28 -10.06
C CYS A 219 2.73 19.80 -9.95
N VAL A 220 1.49 20.29 -9.81
CA VAL A 220 1.15 21.71 -9.72
C VAL A 220 0.17 21.98 -8.59
#